data_AF-A0A4Q3CN57-F1
#
_entry.id   AF-A0A4Q3CN57-F1
#
_cell.length_a   1.000
_cell.length_b   1.000
_cell.length_c   1.000
_cell.angle_alpha   90.00
_cell.angle_beta   90.00
_cell.angle_gamma   90.00
#
_symmetry.space_group_name_H-M   'P 1'
#
loop_
_entity.id
_entity.type
_entity.pdbx_description
1 polymer ?
#
loop_
_entity_poly.entity_id
_entity_poly.type
_entity_poly.pdbx_seq_one_letter_code
_entity_poly.pdbx_strand_id
1 'polypeptide(L)' 'LCDGAFEALMSGDAAKHDEMVGSALKELSKQVDVILLAQASMARVVDTLKPEEKIVPILASPGEAIKNLAKLIN' A
#
# COMPACT_ATOMS: atom_id res chain seq x y z
N LEU A 1 -8.49 -1.61 -8.68
CA LEU A 1 -8.81 -1.31 -7.25
C LEU A 1 -8.70 0.19 -7.00
N CYS A 2 -7.58 0.81 -7.40
CA CYS A 2 -7.41 2.27 -7.36
C CYS A 2 -7.21 2.81 -8.78
N ASP A 3 -8.21 2.67 -9.63
CA ASP A 3 -8.10 3.06 -11.04
C ASP A 3 -7.88 4.59 -11.11
N GLY A 4 -6.84 5.03 -11.82
CA GLY A 4 -6.45 6.45 -11.89
C GLY A 4 -5.46 6.91 -10.80
N ALA A 5 -5.19 6.11 -9.77
CA ALA A 5 -4.28 6.52 -8.70
C ALA A 5 -2.84 6.60 -9.19
N PHE A 6 -2.39 5.61 -9.97
CA PHE A 6 -1.04 5.61 -10.52
C PHE A 6 -0.84 6.77 -11.50
N GLU A 7 -1.85 7.07 -12.33
CA GLU A 7 -1.86 8.20 -13.24
C GLU A 7 -1.76 9.53 -12.49
N ALA A 8 -2.50 9.70 -11.39
CA ALA A 8 -2.39 10.88 -10.52
C ALA A 8 -0.98 11.05 -9.96
N LEU A 9 -0.34 9.94 -9.54
CA LEU A 9 1.05 9.97 -9.10
C LEU A 9 2.00 10.38 -10.24
N MET A 10 1.81 9.83 -11.44
CA MET A 10 2.64 10.13 -12.60
C MET A 10 2.44 11.57 -13.11
N SER A 11 1.28 12.18 -12.87
CA SER A 11 1.04 13.60 -13.16
C SER A 11 1.58 14.54 -12.08
N GLY A 12 2.23 14.02 -11.04
CA GLY A 12 2.78 14.81 -9.93
C GLY A 12 1.78 15.11 -8.81
N ASP A 13 0.55 14.60 -8.88
CA ASP A 13 -0.48 14.76 -7.87
C ASP A 13 -0.42 13.59 -6.86
N ALA A 14 0.66 13.60 -6.07
CA ALA A 14 0.90 12.60 -5.04
C ALA A 14 -0.19 12.60 -3.96
N ALA A 15 -0.77 13.76 -3.64
CA ALA A 15 -1.81 13.88 -2.62
C ALA A 15 -3.09 13.13 -3.07
N LYS A 16 -3.51 13.33 -4.32
CA LYS A 16 -4.65 12.60 -4.88
C LYS A 16 -4.40 11.09 -4.97
N HIS A 17 -3.20 10.67 -5.39
CA HIS A 17 -2.83 9.24 -5.35
C HIS A 17 -2.99 8.67 -3.93
N ASP A 18 -2.44 9.37 -2.93
CA ASP A 18 -2.43 8.90 -1.55
C ASP A 18 -3.86 8.84 -0.96
N GLU A 19 -4.73 9.80 -1.27
CA GLU A 19 -6.15 9.80 -0.90
C GLU A 19 -6.91 8.60 -1.51
N MET A 20 -6.71 8.35 -2.81
CA MET A 20 -7.36 7.25 -3.54
C MET A 20 -6.93 5.89 -2.99
N VAL A 21 -5.63 5.70 -2.77
CA VAL A 21 -5.08 4.47 -2.19
C VAL A 21 -5.57 4.28 -0.75
N GLY A 22 -5.52 5.33 0.07
CA GLY A 22 -5.97 5.26 1.46
C GLY A 22 -7.45 4.88 1.58
N SER A 23 -8.30 5.45 0.74
CA SER A 23 -9.73 5.11 0.71
C SER A 23 -9.96 3.66 0.31
N ALA A 24 -9.27 3.18 -0.72
CA ALA A 24 -9.38 1.79 -1.16
C ALA A 24 -8.88 0.80 -0.10
N LEU A 25 -7.80 1.13 0.63
CA LEU A 25 -7.30 0.28 1.71
C LEU A 25 -8.33 0.15 2.83
N LYS A 26 -8.99 1.25 3.23
CA LYS A 26 -10.03 1.22 4.27
C LYS A 26 -11.23 0.36 3.89
N GLU A 27 -11.69 0.45 2.64
CA GLU A 27 -12.81 -0.37 2.17
C GLU A 27 -12.42 -1.84 1.97
N LEU A 28 -11.21 -2.10 1.47
CA LEU A 28 -10.71 -3.47 1.30
C LEU A 28 -10.49 -4.16 2.66
N SER A 29 -10.04 -3.42 3.68
CA SER A 29 -9.80 -3.95 5.03
C SER A 29 -11.06 -4.54 5.69
N LYS A 30 -12.25 -4.22 5.20
CA LYS A 30 -13.53 -4.78 5.68
C LYS A 30 -13.90 -6.10 4.99
N GLN A 31 -13.18 -6.48 3.94
CA GLN A 31 -13.55 -7.56 3.02
C GLN A 31 -12.53 -8.70 2.98
N VAL A 32 -11.31 -8.48 3.47
CA VAL A 32 -10.21 -9.44 3.40
C VAL A 32 -9.48 -9.53 4.74
N ASP A 33 -8.80 -10.64 5.00
CA ASP A 33 -8.03 -10.84 6.23
C ASP A 33 -6.62 -10.24 6.17
N VAL A 34 -6.08 -10.00 4.97
CA VAL A 34 -4.72 -9.45 4.74
C VAL A 34 -4.69 -8.69 3.41
N ILE A 35 -3.95 -7.56 3.37
CA ILE A 35 -3.70 -6.79 2.15
C ILE A 35 -2.21 -6.87 1.80
N LEU A 36 -1.91 -7.26 0.56
CA LEU A 36 -0.55 -7.23 0.00
C LEU A 36 -0.43 -6.12 -1.06
N LEU A 37 0.38 -5.11 -0.77
CA LEU A 37 0.68 -4.02 -1.69
C LEU A 37 1.74 -4.47 -2.70
N ALA A 38 1.35 -4.54 -3.97
CA ALA A 38 2.25 -4.94 -5.04
C ALA A 38 3.20 -3.82 -5.49
N GLN A 39 2.85 -2.55 -5.24
CA GLN A 39 3.56 -1.38 -5.75
C GLN A 39 4.21 -0.59 -4.61
N ALA A 40 5.49 -0.24 -4.79
CA ALA A 40 6.27 0.50 -3.78
C ALA A 40 5.64 1.86 -3.41
N SER A 41 5.02 2.56 -4.38
CA SER A 41 4.38 3.85 -4.14
C SER A 41 3.23 3.80 -3.13
N MET A 42 2.59 2.64 -2.95
CA MET A 42 1.49 2.47 -2.01
C MET A 42 1.98 2.31 -0.56
N ALA A 43 3.23 1.88 -0.35
CA ALA A 43 3.74 1.59 0.99
C ALA A 43 3.72 2.83 1.89
N ARG A 44 4.11 4.00 1.37
CA ARG A 44 4.09 5.26 2.13
C ARG A 44 2.69 5.67 2.57
N VAL A 45 1.66 5.27 1.82
CA VAL A 45 0.26 5.60 2.15
C VAL A 45 -0.15 4.88 3.42
N VAL A 46 0.35 3.67 3.64
CA VAL A 46 0.11 2.92 4.88
C VAL A 46 0.60 3.69 6.10
N ASP A 47 1.73 4.38 6.00
CA ASP A 47 2.28 5.17 7.12
C ASP A 47 1.39 6.36 7.48
N THR A 48 0.56 6.84 6.55
CA THR A 48 -0.40 7.93 6.78
C THR A 48 -1.72 7.48 7.39
N LEU A 49 -2.03 6.18 7.35
CA LEU A 49 -3.25 5.63 7.94
C LEU A 49 -3.13 5.57 9.46
N LYS A 50 -4.21 5.95 10.14
CA LYS A 50 -4.30 5.84 11.60
C LYS A 50 -4.34 4.37 12.02
N PRO A 51 -3.90 4.03 13.26
CA PRO A 51 -3.94 2.65 13.75
C PRO A 51 -5.33 2.01 13.64
N GLU A 52 -6.38 2.77 13.93
CA GLU A 52 -7.78 2.31 13.83
C GLU A 52 -8.24 2.01 12.39
N GLU A 53 -7.55 2.54 11.38
CA GLU A 53 -7.84 2.30 9.96
C GLU A 53 -7.12 1.04 9.43
N LYS A 54 -6.13 0.53 10.16
CA LYS A 54 -5.36 -0.67 9.84
C LYS A 54 -5.96 -1.91 10.50
N ILE A 55 -7.20 -2.22 10.11
CA ILE A 55 -8.01 -3.30 10.72
C ILE A 55 -7.38 -4.67 10.47
N VAL A 56 -6.68 -4.82 9.34
CA VAL A 56 -6.00 -6.05 8.94
C VAL A 56 -4.52 -5.79 8.60
N PRO A 57 -3.64 -6.81 8.65
CA PRO A 57 -2.26 -6.66 8.25
C PRO A 57 -2.13 -6.14 6.82
N ILE A 58 -1.31 -5.10 6.63
CA ILE A 58 -0.96 -4.55 5.32
C ILE A 58 0.54 -4.74 5.10
N LEU A 59 0.89 -5.54 4.09
CA LEU A 59 2.27 -5.91 3.77
C LEU A 59 2.70 -5.24 2.47
N ALA A 60 3.95 -4.78 2.38
CA ALA A 60 4.51 -4.23 1.15
C ALA A 60 5.42 -5.25 0.46
N SER A 61 5.04 -5.68 -0.75
CA SER A 61 5.75 -6.74 -1.46
C SER A 61 7.23 -6.44 -1.72
N PRO A 62 7.66 -5.20 -2.10
CA PRO A 62 9.08 -4.94 -2.35
C PRO A 62 9.91 -5.08 -1.06
N GLY A 63 9.38 -4.62 0.08
CA GLY A 63 10.06 -4.74 1.37
C GLY A 63 10.23 -6.20 1.78
N GLU A 64 9.18 -7.01 1.66
CA GLU A 64 9.23 -8.43 1.97
C GLU A 64 10.11 -9.22 0.99
N ALA A 65 10.12 -8.85 -0.29
CA ALA A 65 11.00 -9.46 -1.29
C ALA A 65 12.48 -9.18 -0.98
N ILE A 66 12.85 -7.95 -0.60
CA ILE A 66 14.23 -7.61 -0.22
C ILE A 66 14.63 -8.34 1.06
N LYS A 67 13.75 -8.43 2.08
CA LYS A 67 14.01 -9.23 3.29
C LYS A 67 14.22 -10.71 2.95
N ASN A 68 13.48 -11.25 1.99
CA ASN A 68 13.65 -12.63 1.54
C ASN A 68 14.99 -12.82 0.81
N LEU A 69 15.32 -11.92 -0.13
CA LEU A 69 16.59 -11.94 -0.86
C LEU A 69 17.80 -11.88 0.09
N ALA A 70 17.75 -11.03 1.11
CA ALA A 70 18.79 -10.92 2.14
C ALA A 70 19.07 -12.24 2.89
N LYS A 71 18.10 -13.15 2.99
CA LYS A 71 18.30 -14.47 3.62
C LYS A 71 19.00 -15.48 2.70
N LEU A 72 18.99 -15.26 1.38
CA LEU A 72 19.57 -16.17 0.39
C LEU A 72 21.01 -15.82 0.03
N ILE A 73 21.43 -14.59 0.35
CA ILE A 73 22.76 -14.05 0.03
C ILE A 73 23.68 -13.92 1.27
N ASN A 74 23.17 -14.29 2.46
CA ASN A 74 23.92 -14.43 3.71
C ASN A 74 24.09 -15.92 4.04
#